data_AF-A0A4W5LCJ6-F1
#
_entry.id   AF-A0A4W5LCJ6-F1
#
_cell.length_a   1.000
_cell.length_b   1.000
_cell.length_c   1.000
_cell.angle_alpha   90.00
_cell.angle_beta   90.00
_cell.angle_gamma   90.00
#
_symmetry.space_group_name_H-M   'P 1'
#
loop_
_entity.id
_entity.type
_entity.pdbx_description
1 polymer ?
#
loop_
_entity_poly.entity_id
_entity_poly.type
_entity_poly.pdbx_seq_one_letter_code
_entity_poly.pdbx_strand_id
1 'polypeptide(L)' 'MAQEMDPEGTRTLAILTKPDLIDQGAEKNVLEIVHNRVIFLNMGYVIVKCRGQKQIDEN' A
#
# COMPACT_ATOMS: atom_id res chain seq x y z
N MET A 1 11.25 6.36 -9.20
CA MET A 1 11.67 5.00 -9.63
C MET A 1 10.60 4.24 -10.42
N ALA A 2 9.53 3.70 -9.82
CA ALA A 2 8.54 2.91 -10.57
C ALA A 2 7.85 3.73 -11.68
N GLN A 3 7.32 4.89 -11.33
CA GLN A 3 6.63 5.78 -12.29
C GLN A 3 7.56 6.35 -13.38
N GLU A 4 8.85 6.51 -13.09
CA GLU A 4 9.84 6.94 -14.11
C GLU A 4 10.05 5.87 -15.19
N MET A 5 9.94 4.59 -14.81
CA MET A 5 10.17 3.45 -15.69
C MET A 5 8.88 2.82 -16.25
N ASP A 6 7.74 3.09 -15.61
CA ASP A 6 6.39 2.67 -16.02
C ASP A 6 5.39 3.82 -15.82
N PRO A 7 5.42 4.87 -16.67
CA PRO A 7 4.58 6.06 -16.51
C PRO A 7 3.08 5.77 -16.59
N GLU A 8 2.69 4.73 -17.34
CA GLU A 8 1.30 4.29 -17.53
C GLU A 8 0.83 3.28 -16.46
N GLY A 9 1.72 2.83 -15.57
CA GLY A 9 1.37 1.89 -14.50
C GLY A 9 0.86 0.54 -15.01
N THR A 10 1.27 0.12 -16.21
CA THR A 10 0.78 -1.09 -16.87
C THR A 10 1.32 -2.38 -16.26
N ARG A 11 2.50 -2.29 -15.61
CA ARG A 11 3.27 -3.42 -15.08
C ARG A 11 3.71 -3.19 -13.64
N THR A 12 3.01 -2.29 -12.94
CA THR A 12 3.28 -1.94 -11.56
C THR A 12 2.09 -2.32 -10.68
N LEU A 13 2.33 -3.17 -9.68
CA LEU A 13 1.40 -3.50 -8.61
C LEU A 13 1.87 -2.86 -7.31
N ALA A 14 1.02 -2.09 -6.65
CA ALA A 14 1.36 -1.46 -5.38
C ALA A 14 0.89 -2.29 -4.18
N ILE A 15 1.76 -2.45 -3.19
CA ILE A 15 1.45 -3.15 -1.94
C ILE A 15 1.61 -2.18 -0.77
N LEU A 16 0.52 -1.95 -0.04
CA LEU A 16 0.55 -1.24 1.23
C LEU A 16 0.76 -2.23 2.36
N THR A 17 1.64 -1.88 3.29
CA THR A 17 1.97 -2.71 4.45
C THR A 17 1.75 -1.94 5.75
N LYS A 18 1.67 -2.68 6.86
CA LYS A 18 1.46 -2.14 8.22
C LYS A 18 0.17 -1.31 8.37
N PRO A 19 -1.00 -1.84 7.97
CA PRO A 19 -2.27 -1.14 8.14
C PRO A 19 -2.61 -0.87 9.62
N ASP A 20 -1.97 -1.60 10.54
CA ASP A 20 -2.11 -1.45 11.98
C ASP A 20 -1.42 -0.20 12.55
N LEU A 21 -0.56 0.46 11.79
CA LEU A 21 0.12 1.70 12.18
C LEU A 21 -0.47 2.95 11.50
N ILE A 22 -1.65 2.84 10.89
CA ILE A 22 -2.34 3.99 10.32
C ILE A 22 -2.80 4.90 11.47
N ASP A 23 -2.46 6.18 11.38
CA ASP A 23 -2.92 7.18 12.33
C ASP A 23 -4.44 7.29 12.33
N GLN A 24 -5.02 7.40 13.52
CA GLN A 24 -6.46 7.53 13.68
C GLN A 24 -6.97 8.78 12.96
N GLY A 25 -7.95 8.61 12.08
CA GLY A 25 -8.51 9.65 11.22
C GLY A 25 -7.90 9.73 9.82
N ALA A 26 -6.77 9.05 9.56
CA ALA A 26 -6.14 8.99 8.24
C ALA A 26 -6.61 7.80 7.39
N GLU A 27 -7.45 6.90 7.93
CA GLU A 27 -7.89 5.67 7.29
C GLU A 27 -8.62 5.95 5.98
N LYS A 28 -9.40 7.04 5.93
CA LYS A 28 -10.10 7.45 4.71
C LYS A 28 -9.14 7.73 3.55
N ASN A 29 -8.01 8.38 3.82
CA ASN A 29 -7.02 8.66 2.79
C ASN A 29 -6.37 7.38 2.28
N VAL A 30 -6.07 6.44 3.18
CA VAL A 30 -5.54 5.13 2.80
C VAL A 30 -6.57 4.35 1.95
N LEU A 31 -7.85 4.45 2.30
CA LEU A 31 -8.93 3.81 1.55
C LEU A 31 -9.03 4.33 0.11
N GLU A 32 -8.92 5.65 -0.09
CA GLU A 32 -8.91 6.24 -1.44
C GLU A 32 -7.69 5.78 -2.26
N ILE A 33 -6.54 5.58 -1.63
CA ILE A 33 -5.34 5.01 -2.29
C ILE A 33 -5.61 3.56 -2.73
N VAL A 34 -6.09 2.70 -1.82
CA VAL A 34 -6.37 1.30 -2.12
C VAL A 34 -7.46 1.15 -3.19
N HIS A 35 -8.43 2.07 -3.22
CA HIS A 35 -9.45 2.15 -4.26
C HIS A 35 -8.95 2.72 -5.60
N ASN A 36 -7.64 2.94 -5.76
CA ASN A 36 -7.03 3.37 -7.00
C ASN A 36 -7.47 4.77 -7.45
N ARG A 37 -7.82 5.66 -6.49
CA ARG A 37 -8.38 7.00 -6.76
C ARG A 37 -7.39 8.15 -6.62
N VAL A 38 -6.20 7.89 -6.07
CA VAL A 38 -5.16 8.91 -5.87
C VAL A 38 -4.10 8.85 -6.97
N ILE A 39 -3.47 7.69 -7.13
CA ILE A 39 -2.61 7.37 -8.27
C ILE A 39 -3.22 6.14 -8.91
N PHE A 40 -3.51 6.22 -10.21
CA PHE A 40 -4.08 5.11 -10.93
C PHE A 40 -2.99 4.14 -11.38
N LEU A 41 -3.16 2.85 -11.06
CA LEU A 41 -2.34 1.74 -11.55
C LEU A 41 -3.24 0.70 -12.22
N ASN A 42 -2.83 0.17 -13.37
CA ASN A 42 -3.62 -0.83 -14.10
C ASN A 42 -3.77 -2.13 -13.32
N MET A 43 -2.73 -2.52 -12.57
CA MET A 43 -2.77 -3.70 -11.70
C MET A 43 -3.35 -3.40 -10.32
N GLY A 44 -3.59 -2.13 -9.99
CA GLY A 44 -4.22 -1.69 -8.74
C GLY A 44 -3.32 -1.83 -7.50
N TYR A 45 -3.98 -2.03 -6.37
CA TYR A 45 -3.39 -2.00 -5.03
C TYR A 45 -3.82 -3.22 -4.21
N VAL A 46 -2.90 -3.71 -3.37
CA VAL A 46 -3.17 -4.74 -2.36
C VAL A 46 -2.68 -4.23 -1.01
N ILE A 47 -3.44 -4.49 0.05
CA ILE A 47 -3.04 -4.18 1.43
C ILE A 47 -2.78 -5.47 2.21
N VAL A 48 -1.67 -5.54 2.93
CA VAL A 48 -1.29 -6.71 3.72
C VAL A 48 -0.80 -6.30 5.11
N LYS A 49 -1.11 -7.13 6.11
CA LYS A 49 -0.51 -7.03 7.45
C LYS A 49 0.50 -8.16 7.62
N CYS A 50 1.78 -7.79 7.71
CA CYS A 50 2.87 -8.72 8.00
C CYS A 50 3.06 -8.88 9.52
N ARG A 51 3.95 -9.80 9.92
CA ARG A 51 4.40 -9.88 11.32
C ARG A 51 5.10 -8.59 11.70
N GLY A 52 4.71 -8.00 12.83
CA GLY A 52 5.40 -6.86 13.42
C GLY A 52 6.73 -7.27 14.06
N GLN A 53 7.61 -6.30 14.32
CA GLN A 53 8.95 -6.56 14.87
C GLN A 53 8.88 -7.36 16.19
N LYS A 54 7.99 -6.98 17.11
CA LYS A 54 7.79 -7.71 18.38
C LYS A 54 7.44 -9.18 18.18
N GLN A 55 6.58 -9.48 17.19
CA GLN A 55 6.17 -10.85 16.88
C GLN A 55 7.29 -11.68 16.22
N ILE A 56 8.31 -11.01 15.68
CA ILE A 56 9.52 -11.66 15.15
C ILE A 56 10.51 -11.92 16.28
N ASP A 57 10.67 -10.96 17.20
CA ASP A 57 11.61 -11.04 18.31
C ASP A 57 11.17 -12.04 19.41
N GLU A 58 9.87 -12.29 19.54
CA GLU A 58 9.28 -13.24 20.51
C GLU A 58 9.23 -14.71 20.02
N ASN A 59 9.95 -15.04 18.94
CA ASN A 59 9.78 -16.28 18.15
C ASN A 59 10.87 -17.34 18.40
#